data_AF-A0A951ZMR9-F1
#
_entry.id   AF-A0A951ZMR9-F1
#
_cell.length_a   1.000
_cell.length_b   1.000
_cell.length_c   1.000
_cell.angle_alpha   90.00
_cell.angle_beta   90.00
_cell.angle_gamma   90.00
#
_symmetry.space_group_name_H-M   'P 1'
#
loop_
_entity.id
_entity.type
_entity.pdbx_description
1 polymer ?
#
loop_
_entity_poly.entity_id
_entity_poly.type
_entity_poly.pdbx_seq_one_letter_code
_entity_poly.pdbx_strand_id
1 'polypeptide(L)'
;NLAPLHNFILPGGHPIVSQAHIARCVCRRAERLVVAIAEHEMLPDEILMFLNRLSDYLFVFSRFLTSYLGAAEIPWKPRGNPSV
;
A
#
# COMPACT_ATOMS: atom_id res chain seq x y z
N ASN A 1 -0.86 -12.11 -14.33
CA ASN A 1 -1.79 -12.51 -13.25
C ASN A 1 -1.00 -12.52 -11.95
N LEU A 2 -1.45 -11.82 -10.90
CA LEU A 2 -0.72 -11.77 -9.61
C LEU A 2 -1.09 -12.98 -8.74
N ALA A 3 -0.12 -13.53 -8.01
CA ALA A 3 -0.39 -14.59 -7.05
C ALA A 3 -1.31 -14.08 -5.93
N PRO A 4 -2.20 -14.93 -5.36
CA PRO A 4 -3.02 -14.56 -4.22
C PRO A 4 -2.17 -14.10 -3.03
N LEU A 5 -2.66 -13.10 -2.29
CA LEU A 5 -1.99 -12.58 -1.12
C LEU A 5 -2.43 -13.36 0.12
N HIS A 6 -1.53 -14.16 0.71
CA HIS A 6 -1.83 -14.94 1.91
C HIS A 6 -1.30 -14.29 3.19
N ASN A 7 -0.20 -13.53 3.09
CA ASN A 7 0.47 -12.87 4.20
C ASN A 7 0.73 -11.40 3.84
N PHE A 8 0.89 -10.55 4.86
CA PHE A 8 1.39 -9.20 4.64
C PHE A 8 2.75 -9.25 3.92
N ILE A 9 2.98 -8.32 2.99
CA ILE A 9 4.26 -8.18 2.30
C ILE A 9 5.05 -7.06 2.97
N LEU A 10 6.31 -7.34 3.27
CA LEU A 10 7.25 -6.32 3.71
C LEU A 10 7.64 -5.42 2.54
N PRO A 11 7.62 -4.08 2.72
CA PRO A 11 8.01 -3.15 1.67
C PRO A 11 9.51 -3.32 1.38
N GLY A 12 9.87 -3.73 0.17
CA GLY A 12 11.26 -3.95 -0.21
C GLY A 12 11.44 -4.83 -1.45
N GLY A 13 12.63 -5.39 -1.60
CA GLY A 13 12.98 -6.30 -2.70
C GLY A 13 13.58 -5.59 -3.93
N HIS A 14 13.07 -4.42 -4.32
CA HIS A 14 13.61 -3.64 -5.44
C HIS A 14 13.39 -2.13 -5.23
N PRO A 15 14.33 -1.23 -5.62
CA PRO A 15 14.19 0.21 -5.42
C PRO A 15 12.87 0.81 -5.94
N ILE A 16 12.43 0.41 -7.13
CA ILE A 16 11.15 0.86 -7.72
C ILE A 16 9.94 0.40 -6.89
N VAL A 17 9.96 -0.84 -6.38
CA VAL A 17 8.90 -1.37 -5.50
C VAL A 17 8.85 -0.58 -4.19
N SER A 18 10.02 -0.27 -3.62
CA SER A 18 10.12 0.59 -2.43
C SER A 18 9.55 1.98 -2.67
N GLN A 19 9.80 2.59 -3.84
CA GLN A 19 9.21 3.89 -4.19
C GLN A 19 7.68 3.84 -4.27
N ALA A 20 7.10 2.77 -4.82
CA ALA A 20 5.65 2.58 -4.82
C ALA A 20 5.08 2.47 -3.38
N HIS A 21 5.78 1.78 -2.47
CA HIS A 21 5.40 1.75 -1.07
C HIS A 21 5.54 3.10 -0.36
N ILE A 22 6.57 3.91 -0.70
CA ILE A 22 6.70 5.28 -0.20
C ILE A 22 5.53 6.13 -0.68
N ALA A 23 5.19 6.09 -1.97
CA ALA A 23 4.03 6.79 -2.53
C ALA A 23 2.73 6.40 -1.79
N ARG A 24 2.54 5.10 -1.51
CA ARG A 24 1.42 4.62 -0.70
C ARG A 24 1.39 5.24 0.70
N CYS A 25 2.53 5.31 1.38
CA CYS A 25 2.64 5.93 2.71
C CYS A 25 2.33 7.44 2.67
N VAL A 26 2.77 8.15 1.62
CA VAL A 26 2.45 9.57 1.39
C VAL A 26 0.95 9.74 1.13
N CYS A 27 0.34 8.89 0.30
CA CYS A 27 -1.10 8.90 0.04
C CYS A 27 -1.92 8.73 1.33
N ARG A 28 -1.56 7.76 2.18
CA ARG A 28 -2.22 7.56 3.49
C ARG A 28 -1.98 8.71 4.46
N ARG A 29 -0.86 9.41 4.36
CA ARG A 29 -0.59 10.63 5.13
C ARG A 29 -1.47 11.77 4.66
N ALA A 30 -1.62 11.97 3.35
CA ALA A 30 -2.54 12.92 2.78
C ALA A 30 -3.99 12.62 3.18
N GLU A 31 -4.43 11.36 3.11
CA GLU A 31 -5.76 10.91 3.58
C GLU A 31 -6.04 11.37 5.01
N ARG A 32 -5.11 11.14 5.96
CA ARG A 32 -5.27 11.60 7.35
C ARG A 32 -5.37 13.12 7.49
N LEU A 33 -4.61 13.87 6.71
CA LEU A 33 -4.67 15.34 6.72
C LEU A 33 -6.03 15.83 6.17
N VAL A 34 -6.53 15.20 5.12
CA VAL A 34 -7.85 15.53 4.56
C VAL A 34 -8.98 15.18 5.52
N VAL A 35 -8.89 14.06 6.23
CA VAL A 35 -9.84 13.73 7.31
C VAL A 35 -9.85 14.82 8.39
N ALA A 36 -8.68 15.28 8.82
CA ALA A 36 -8.60 16.36 9.82
C ALA A 36 -9.20 17.69 9.32
N ILE A 37 -9.08 17.99 8.02
CA ILE A 37 -9.73 19.17 7.42
C ILE A 37 -11.25 18.98 7.36
N ALA A 38 -11.71 17.78 7.02
CA ALA A 38 -13.13 17.44 6.92
C ALA A 38 -13.88 17.56 8.26
N GLU A 39 -13.17 17.54 9.40
CA GLU A 39 -13.74 17.80 10.72
C GLU A 39 -14.14 19.29 10.92
N HIS A 40 -13.57 20.20 10.13
CA HIS A 40 -13.76 21.64 10.25
C HIS A 40 -14.43 22.28 9.03
N GLU A 41 -14.27 21.68 7.85
CA GLU A 41 -14.77 22.21 6.58
C GLU A 41 -15.53 21.13 5.80
N MET A 42 -16.57 21.54 5.07
CA MET A 42 -17.28 20.63 4.17
C MET A 42 -16.43 20.37 2.92
N LEU A 43 -16.05 19.12 2.71
CA LEU A 43 -15.31 18.66 1.55
C LEU A 43 -16.19 17.72 0.71
N PRO A 44 -15.95 17.64 -0.62
CA PRO A 44 -16.54 16.59 -1.44
C PRO A 44 -16.06 15.20 -0.99
N ASP A 45 -17.00 14.26 -0.77
CA ASP A 45 -16.72 12.90 -0.31
C ASP A 45 -15.78 12.15 -1.27
N GLU A 46 -15.79 12.51 -2.56
CA GLU A 46 -14.98 11.90 -3.60
C GLU A 46 -13.48 12.02 -3.32
N ILE A 47 -13.04 13.05 -2.59
CA ILE A 47 -11.63 13.25 -2.26
C ILE A 47 -11.14 12.15 -1.32
N LEU A 48 -11.89 11.89 -0.25
CA LEU A 48 -11.56 10.84 0.72
C LEU A 48 -11.68 9.45 0.09
N MET A 49 -12.75 9.21 -0.68
CA MET A 49 -12.92 7.96 -1.42
C MET A 49 -11.75 7.71 -2.38
N PHE A 50 -11.32 8.74 -3.13
CA PHE A 50 -10.21 8.64 -4.06
C PHE A 50 -8.90 8.33 -3.35
N LEU A 51 -8.54 9.06 -2.29
CA LEU A 51 -7.27 8.83 -1.56
C LEU A 51 -7.22 7.42 -0.93
N ASN A 52 -8.36 6.95 -0.44
CA ASN A 52 -8.50 5.62 0.11
C ASN A 52 -8.22 4.55 -0.96
N ARG A 53 -8.92 4.62 -2.11
CA ARG A 53 -8.75 3.71 -3.25
C ARG A 53 -7.36 3.81 -3.89
N LEU A 54 -6.79 5.01 -3.97
CA LEU A 54 -5.44 5.24 -4.49
C LEU A 54 -4.39 4.54 -3.63
N SER A 55 -4.56 4.53 -2.30
CA SER A 55 -3.63 3.81 -1.42
C SER A 55 -3.67 2.29 -1.63
N ASP A 56 -4.85 1.73 -1.92
CA ASP A 56 -5.02 0.31 -2.29
C ASP A 56 -4.39 0.02 -3.66
N TYR A 57 -4.65 0.89 -4.65
CA TYR A 57 -4.04 0.79 -5.98
C TYR A 57 -2.51 0.80 -5.89
N LEU A 58 -1.91 1.71 -5.12
CA LEU A 58 -0.46 1.78 -4.98
C LEU A 58 0.14 0.52 -4.34
N PHE A 59 -0.61 -0.16 -3.46
CA PHE A 59 -0.22 -1.47 -2.94
C PHE A 59 -0.28 -2.57 -4.00
N VAL A 60 -1.36 -2.65 -4.79
CA VAL A 60 -1.43 -3.63 -5.89
C VAL A 60 -0.38 -3.34 -6.97
N PHE A 61 -0.13 -2.06 -7.24
CA PHE A 61 0.89 -1.62 -8.19
C PHE A 61 2.30 -1.99 -7.71
N SER A 62 2.60 -1.89 -6.41
CA SER A 62 3.90 -2.35 -5.89
C SER A 62 4.08 -3.86 -6.09
N ARG A 63 3.03 -4.67 -5.90
CA ARG A 63 3.05 -6.11 -6.21
C ARG A 63 3.22 -6.42 -7.69
N PHE A 64 2.52 -5.66 -8.55
CA PHE A 64 2.69 -5.75 -9.99
C PHE A 64 4.14 -5.46 -10.39
N LEU A 65 4.74 -4.41 -9.85
CA LEU A 65 6.14 -4.06 -10.09
C LEU A 65 7.09 -5.15 -9.60
N THR A 66 6.85 -5.75 -8.43
CA THR A 66 7.63 -6.89 -7.95
C THR A 66 7.62 -8.04 -8.95
N SER A 67 6.43 -8.41 -9.43
CA SER A 67 6.28 -9.47 -10.45
C SER A 67 6.91 -9.08 -11.79
N TYR A 68 6.76 -7.84 -12.24
CA TYR A 68 7.28 -7.35 -13.51
C TYR A 68 8.80 -7.30 -13.54
N LEU A 69 9.42 -6.96 -12.42
CA LEU A 69 10.88 -6.84 -12.27
C LEU A 69 11.55 -8.16 -11.87
N GLY A 70 10.80 -9.25 -11.74
CA GLY A 70 11.32 -10.54 -11.28
C GLY A 70 11.88 -10.51 -9.85
N ALA A 71 11.44 -9.56 -9.02
CA ALA A 71 11.85 -9.45 -7.62
C ALA A 71 11.03 -10.41 -6.74
N ALA A 72 11.60 -10.79 -5.59
CA ALA A 72 10.91 -11.66 -4.63
C ALA A 72 10.00 -10.84 -3.71
N GLU A 73 8.72 -11.25 -3.58
CA GLU A 73 7.85 -10.78 -2.49
C GLU A 73 8.37 -11.34 -1.16
N ILE A 74 8.56 -10.46 -0.17
CA ILE A 74 9.02 -10.86 1.17
C ILE A 74 7.81 -10.94 2.10
N PRO A 75 7.26 -12.14 2.36
CA PRO A 75 6.15 -12.28 3.29
C PRO A 75 6.61 -11.95 4.71
N TRP A 76 5.81 -11.15 5.41
CA TRP A 76 5.97 -10.92 6.83
C TRP A 76 5.70 -12.22 7.59
N LYS A 77 6.64 -12.61 8.46
CA LYS A 77 6.53 -13.77 9.33
C LYS A 77 6.24 -13.30 10.76
N PRO A 78 5.09 -13.63 11.35
CA PRO A 78 4.82 -13.33 12.75
C PRO A 78 5.84 -14.01 13.66
N ARG A 79 6.33 -13.31 14.69
CA ARG A 79 7.10 -13.96 15.74
C ARG A 79 6.14 -14.80 16.59
N GLY A 80 6.13 -16.12 16.40
CA GLY A 80 5.39 -17.05 17.26
C GLY A 80 4.59 -18.15 16.55
N ASN A 81 4.51 -18.16 15.21
CA ASN A 81 3.89 -19.27 14.50
C ASN A 81 4.97 -20.14 13.84
N PRO A 82 5.25 -21.36 14.35
CA PRO A 82 6.10 -22.30 13.64
C PRO A 82 5.40 -22.66 12.34
N SER A 83 6.17 -22.65 11.26
CA SER A 83 5.78 -22.97 9.89
C SER A 83 4.69 -24.04 9.80
N VAL A 84 3.56 -23.69 9.19
CA VAL A 84 2.72 -24.67 8.49
C VAL A 84 2.96 -24.45 7.01
#